data_AF-A0A9D0HFJ6-F1
#
_entry.id   AF-A0A9D0HFJ6-F1
#
_cell.length_a   1.000
_cell.length_b   1.000
_cell.length_c   1.000
_cell.angle_alpha   90.00
_cell.angle_beta   90.00
_cell.angle_gamma   90.00
#
_symmetry.space_group_name_H-M   'P 1'
#
loop_
_entity.id
_entity.type
_entity.pdbx_description
1 polymer ?
#
loop_
_entity_poly.entity_id
_entity_poly.type
_entity_poly.pdbx_seq_one_letter_code
_entity_poly.pdbx_strand_id
1 'polypeptide(L)'
;MAAGATGCASRAAPFNDLDKAQVTILRLQAPQQAAVPGQQPGATIPGLPPELTTFGQQTLQQTLQQMQQQGLLPPGPLPGVPGQPTTPQQPLFRGQWMITDSRPVADPDLRDRLLDLFGDADSFNEQRGNCFYPGMAVSFTSPDFAEPVDVVVSLSCNQAMGYGFNWPHANSGFTQQTHSELTNIYQSLFGPVPAGA
;
A
#
# COMPACT_ATOMS: atom_id res chain seq x y z
N MET A 1 -29.46 -1.10 -36.26
CA MET A 1 -30.69 -1.39 -35.50
C MET A 1 -30.50 -0.80 -34.11
N ALA A 2 -31.41 0.09 -33.72
CA ALA A 2 -31.43 0.68 -32.38
C ALA A 2 -32.07 -0.29 -31.39
N ALA A 3 -31.53 -0.37 -30.18
CA ALA A 3 -32.24 -0.80 -28.98
C ALA A 3 -31.62 -0.03 -27.81
N GLY A 4 -32.37 0.92 -27.26
CA GLY A 4 -31.94 1.71 -26.12
C GLY A 4 -32.05 0.93 -24.81
N ALA A 5 -31.20 1.29 -23.87
CA ALA A 5 -31.51 1.29 -22.46
C ALA A 5 -31.19 2.68 -21.93
N THR A 6 -32.25 3.43 -21.67
CA THR A 6 -32.29 4.62 -20.84
C THR A 6 -31.84 4.29 -19.41
N GLY A 7 -30.85 5.02 -18.90
CA GLY A 7 -30.61 5.25 -17.47
C GLY A 7 -30.09 4.06 -16.64
N CYS A 8 -28.81 4.08 -16.26
CA CYS A 8 -28.34 3.34 -15.09
C CYS A 8 -27.33 4.23 -14.35
N ALA A 9 -27.66 4.65 -13.13
CA ALA A 9 -26.69 5.14 -12.15
C ALA A 9 -25.86 3.94 -11.67
N SER A 10 -25.12 3.33 -12.59
CA SER A 10 -24.37 2.09 -12.39
C SER A 10 -22.89 2.37 -12.54
N ARG A 11 -22.15 2.06 -11.48
CA ARG A 11 -20.70 2.16 -11.36
C ARG A 11 -20.01 1.55 -12.58
N ALA A 12 -18.88 2.13 -13.01
CA ALA A 12 -18.06 1.55 -14.06
C ALA A 12 -17.35 0.28 -13.57
N ALA A 13 -17.10 -0.67 -14.46
CA ALA A 13 -16.35 -1.88 -14.11
C ALA A 13 -14.92 -1.58 -13.64
N PRO A 14 -14.39 -2.28 -12.63
CA PRO A 14 -14.99 -3.44 -11.95
C PRO A 14 -15.93 -3.09 -10.78
N PHE A 15 -16.17 -1.81 -10.49
CA PHE A 15 -16.86 -1.37 -9.26
C PHE A 15 -18.35 -1.76 -9.19
N ASN A 16 -18.99 -2.05 -10.33
CA ASN A 16 -20.36 -2.60 -10.38
C ASN A 16 -20.48 -4.05 -9.89
N ASP A 17 -19.37 -4.78 -9.77
CA ASP A 17 -19.37 -6.19 -9.37
C ASP A 17 -18.78 -6.39 -7.95
N LEU A 18 -18.51 -5.30 -7.23
CA LEU A 18 -17.80 -5.31 -5.95
C LEU A 18 -18.69 -5.02 -4.73
N ASP A 19 -20.01 -5.02 -4.88
CA ASP A 19 -20.96 -4.82 -3.76
C ASP A 19 -20.78 -5.82 -2.60
N LYS A 20 -20.27 -7.02 -2.92
CA LYS A 20 -19.99 -8.09 -1.95
C LYS A 20 -18.51 -8.20 -1.59
N ALA A 21 -17.66 -7.32 -2.13
CA ALA A 21 -16.23 -7.35 -1.85
C ALA A 21 -15.96 -7.00 -0.39
N GLN A 22 -14.96 -7.66 0.17
CA GLN A 22 -14.35 -7.23 1.43
C GLN A 22 -13.48 -6.02 1.13
N VAL A 23 -13.75 -4.90 1.79
CA VAL A 23 -13.02 -3.65 1.58
C VAL A 23 -12.08 -3.41 2.75
N THR A 24 -10.82 -3.13 2.44
CA THR A 24 -9.81 -2.73 3.42
C THR A 24 -9.17 -1.42 2.98
N ILE A 25 -9.15 -0.44 3.87
CA ILE A 25 -8.49 0.84 3.64
C ILE A 25 -7.15 0.82 4.36
N LEU A 26 -6.09 1.10 3.63
CA LEU A 26 -4.71 1.08 4.07
C LEU A 26 -4.18 2.50 4.12
N ARG A 27 -3.49 2.83 5.22
CA ARG A 27 -2.70 4.05 5.32
C ARG A 27 -1.29 3.77 4.81
N LEU A 28 -0.92 4.44 3.73
CA LEU A 28 0.35 4.25 3.06
C LEU A 28 1.35 5.34 3.43
N GLN A 29 2.62 4.96 3.47
CA GLN A 29 3.74 5.89 3.54
C GLN A 29 4.77 5.50 2.47
N ALA A 30 5.47 6.50 1.93
CA ALA A 30 6.65 6.25 1.11
C ALA A 30 7.61 5.34 1.87
N PRO A 31 8.22 4.34 1.22
CA PRO A 31 9.18 3.47 1.88
C PRO A 31 10.31 4.34 2.41
N GLN A 32 10.46 4.39 3.73
CA GLN A 32 11.70 4.87 4.31
C GLN A 32 12.76 3.85 3.87
N GLN A 33 13.78 4.30 3.15
CA GLN A 33 14.98 3.47 2.96
C GLN A 33 15.35 2.97 4.35
N ALA A 34 15.28 1.65 4.57
CA ALA A 34 15.59 1.07 5.84
C ALA A 34 16.95 1.61 6.27
N ALA A 35 16.97 2.37 7.36
CA ALA A 35 18.22 2.72 8.00
C ALA A 35 18.89 1.39 8.30
N VAL A 36 20.02 1.12 7.65
CA VAL A 36 20.82 -0.07 7.91
C VAL A 36 21.13 -0.02 9.41
N PRO A 37 20.63 -0.96 10.23
CA PRO A 37 20.88 -0.92 11.66
C PRO A 37 22.38 -1.16 11.87
N GLY A 38 23.12 -0.07 12.13
CA GLY A 38 24.57 -0.15 12.31
C GLY A 38 25.34 1.13 11.96
N GLN A 39 24.79 2.06 11.18
CA GLN A 39 25.45 3.34 10.95
C GLN A 39 25.05 4.35 12.01
N GLN A 40 25.61 4.16 13.21
CA GLN A 40 25.69 5.19 14.22
C GLN A 40 26.56 6.33 13.63
N PRO A 41 26.06 7.58 13.52
CA PRO A 41 26.92 8.70 13.17
C PRO A 41 27.87 8.93 14.35
N GLY A 42 29.11 8.47 14.19
CA GLY A 42 30.16 8.64 15.20
C GLY A 42 30.58 7.35 15.90
N ALA A 43 31.07 6.37 15.15
CA ALA A 43 32.05 5.41 15.69
C ALA A 43 32.98 4.97 14.56
N THR A 44 33.91 5.85 14.20
CA THR A 44 35.13 5.46 13.47
C THR A 44 35.89 4.48 14.34
N ILE A 45 35.68 3.17 14.18
CA ILE A 45 36.66 2.17 14.63
C ILE A 45 37.77 2.19 13.59
N PRO A 46 38.96 2.72 13.91
CA PRO A 46 40.03 2.84 12.93
C PRO A 46 40.56 1.44 12.59
N GLY A 47 40.54 1.06 11.30
CA GLY A 47 41.46 0.05 10.78
C GLY A 47 40.91 -1.26 10.19
N LEU A 48 39.63 -1.39 9.85
CA LEU A 48 39.14 -2.60 9.17
C LEU A 48 38.97 -2.40 7.65
N PRO A 49 39.56 -3.28 6.80
CA PRO A 49 39.52 -3.14 5.35
C PRO A 49 38.13 -3.53 4.79
N PRO A 50 37.65 -2.83 3.74
CA PRO A 50 36.28 -2.95 3.21
C PRO A 50 35.94 -4.32 2.58
N GLU A 51 36.92 -5.15 2.22
CA GLU A 51 36.65 -6.48 1.65
C GLU A 51 36.08 -7.48 2.67
N LEU A 52 36.45 -7.36 3.95
CA LEU A 52 35.91 -8.25 5.00
C LEU A 52 34.42 -8.03 5.26
N THR A 53 33.93 -6.81 5.04
CA THR A 53 32.50 -6.47 5.21
C THR A 53 31.63 -7.13 4.14
N THR A 54 32.18 -7.31 2.94
CA THR A 54 31.47 -7.93 1.81
C THR A 54 31.51 -9.45 1.91
N PHE A 55 32.68 -10.03 2.21
CA PHE A 55 32.84 -11.48 2.36
C PHE A 55 32.02 -12.03 3.54
N GLY A 56 31.94 -11.28 4.64
CA GLY A 56 31.16 -11.67 5.82
C GLY A 56 29.66 -11.79 5.54
N GLN A 57 29.07 -10.86 4.80
CA GLN A 57 27.64 -10.88 4.50
C GLN A 57 27.24 -12.02 3.54
N GLN A 58 28.06 -12.31 2.54
CA GLN A 58 27.80 -13.41 1.60
C GLN A 58 27.94 -14.79 2.25
N THR A 59 28.99 -14.97 3.06
CA THR A 59 29.25 -16.26 3.72
C THR A 59 28.19 -16.59 4.76
N LEU A 60 27.67 -15.58 5.48
CA LEU A 60 26.60 -15.78 6.46
C LEU A 60 25.28 -16.20 5.81
N GLN A 61 24.90 -15.60 4.68
CA GLN A 61 23.63 -15.93 4.00
C GLN A 61 23.61 -17.37 3.48
N GLN A 62 24.70 -17.85 2.88
CA GLN A 62 24.77 -19.24 2.40
C GLN A 62 24.77 -20.26 3.54
N THR A 63 25.46 -19.97 4.65
CA THR A 63 25.54 -20.88 5.80
C THR A 63 24.18 -20.98 6.51
N LEU A 64 23.45 -19.86 6.61
CA LEU A 64 22.13 -19.83 7.24
C LEU A 64 21.09 -20.61 6.42
N GLN A 65 21.10 -20.47 5.09
CA GLN A 65 20.21 -21.21 4.21
C GLN A 65 20.42 -22.73 4.25
N GLN A 66 21.68 -23.18 4.37
CA GLN A 66 21.95 -24.62 4.51
C GLN A 66 21.52 -25.18 5.86
N MET A 67 21.74 -24.46 6.96
CA MET A 67 21.36 -24.97 8.28
C MET A 67 19.84 -24.91 8.54
N GLN A 68 19.13 -23.96 7.94
CA GLN A 68 17.67 -23.87 8.06
C GLN A 68 16.95 -25.02 7.35
N GLN A 69 17.55 -25.60 6.29
CA GLN A 69 16.99 -26.78 5.62
C GLN A 69 17.15 -28.08 6.41
N GLN A 70 18.09 -28.15 7.36
CA GLN A 70 18.32 -29.38 8.14
C GLN A 70 17.52 -29.45 9.44
N GLY A 71 16.62 -28.49 9.71
CA GLY A 71 15.66 -28.57 10.82
C GLY A 71 16.28 -28.67 12.23
N LEU A 72 17.56 -28.35 12.39
CA LEU A 72 18.35 -28.59 13.60
C LEU A 72 18.52 -27.35 14.50
N LEU A 73 17.73 -26.29 14.31
CA LEU A 73 17.81 -25.09 15.16
C LEU A 73 16.55 -24.93 16.02
N PRO A 74 16.63 -25.18 17.35
CA PRO A 74 15.53 -24.91 18.27
C PRO A 74 15.33 -23.39 18.47
N PRO A 75 14.09 -22.92 18.70
CA PRO A 75 13.77 -21.52 18.91
C PRO A 75 14.19 -21.10 20.33
N GLY A 76 15.46 -20.70 20.46
CA GLY A 76 16.00 -20.11 21.69
C GLY A 76 17.22 -19.25 21.37
N PRO A 77 17.43 -18.13 22.09
CA PRO A 77 18.53 -17.21 21.81
C PRO A 77 19.87 -17.90 22.10
N LEU A 78 20.74 -17.95 21.09
CA LEU A 78 22.13 -18.37 21.25
C LEU A 78 22.84 -17.38 22.20
N PRO A 79 23.39 -17.84 23.34
CA PRO A 79 24.12 -16.98 24.25
C PRO A 79 25.46 -16.58 23.61
N GLY A 80 25.63 -15.30 23.30
CA GLY A 80 26.91 -14.73 22.86
C GLY A 80 26.92 -14.06 21.48
N VAL A 81 25.83 -14.11 20.72
CA VAL A 81 25.63 -13.24 19.55
C VAL A 81 24.85 -12.01 20.01
N PRO A 82 25.31 -10.77 19.78
CA PRO A 82 24.48 -9.59 20.00
C PRO A 82 23.19 -9.82 19.21
N GLY A 83 22.08 -9.96 19.94
CA GLY A 83 20.78 -10.27 19.35
C GLY A 83 20.51 -9.26 18.26
N GLN A 84 20.46 -9.74 17.00
CA GLN A 84 19.86 -8.93 15.97
C GLN A 84 18.42 -8.69 16.41
N PRO A 85 17.99 -7.43 16.61
CA PRO A 85 16.58 -7.17 16.73
C PRO A 85 15.96 -7.67 15.42
N THR A 86 15.14 -8.72 15.50
CA THR A 86 14.18 -9.05 14.46
C THR A 86 13.26 -7.84 14.38
N THR A 87 13.63 -6.85 13.58
CA THR A 87 12.73 -5.76 13.23
C THR A 87 11.60 -6.43 12.46
N PRO A 88 10.34 -6.31 12.91
CA PRO A 88 9.22 -6.78 12.12
C PRO A 88 9.34 -6.11 10.75
N GLN A 89 9.50 -6.89 9.69
CA GLN A 89 9.41 -6.32 8.34
C GLN A 89 8.00 -5.74 8.22
N GLN A 90 7.92 -4.41 8.19
CA GLN A 90 6.66 -3.72 8.00
C GLN A 90 6.06 -4.16 6.66
N PRO A 91 4.78 -4.56 6.65
CA PRO A 91 4.15 -5.06 5.44
C PRO A 91 4.14 -3.97 4.37
N LEU A 92 4.54 -4.36 3.16
CA LEU A 92 4.59 -3.47 2.00
C LEU A 92 3.35 -3.70 1.13
N PHE A 93 2.63 -2.64 0.82
CA PHE A 93 1.59 -2.63 -0.19
C PHE A 93 2.24 -2.68 -1.58
N ARG A 94 1.89 -3.71 -2.36
CA ARG A 94 2.45 -3.99 -3.70
C ARG A 94 3.99 -3.99 -3.74
N GLY A 95 4.65 -4.30 -2.62
CA GLY A 95 6.12 -4.31 -2.50
C GLY A 95 6.79 -2.93 -2.54
N GLN A 96 6.03 -1.83 -2.56
CA GLN A 96 6.57 -0.48 -2.77
C GLN A 96 6.27 0.47 -1.61
N TRP A 97 5.06 0.47 -1.05
CA TRP A 97 4.66 1.44 -0.03
C TRP A 97 4.50 0.78 1.33
N MET A 98 4.99 1.42 2.38
CA MET A 98 4.85 0.90 3.73
C MET A 98 3.40 1.05 4.19
N ILE A 99 2.81 -0.05 4.68
CA ILE A 99 1.50 0.00 5.33
C ILE A 99 1.73 0.41 6.78
N THR A 100 1.23 1.58 7.16
CA THR A 100 1.35 2.12 8.51
C THR A 100 0.14 1.82 9.39
N ASP A 101 -1.04 1.67 8.78
CA ASP A 101 -2.29 1.28 9.43
C ASP A 101 -3.20 0.60 8.38
N SER A 102 -4.12 -0.25 8.83
CA SER A 102 -5.07 -0.99 8.00
C SER A 102 -6.41 -1.09 8.72
N ARG A 103 -7.49 -0.74 8.03
CA ARG A 103 -8.85 -0.73 8.57
C ARG A 103 -9.78 -1.50 7.64
N PRO A 104 -10.33 -2.65 8.07
CA PRO A 104 -11.41 -3.29 7.33
C PRO A 104 -12.66 -2.40 7.41
N VAL A 105 -13.37 -2.27 6.30
CA VAL A 105 -14.62 -1.54 6.20
C VAL A 105 -15.76 -2.52 6.46
N ALA A 106 -16.34 -2.45 7.66
CA ALA A 106 -17.53 -3.23 8.03
C ALA A 106 -18.84 -2.52 7.69
N ASP A 107 -18.77 -1.19 7.53
CA ASP A 107 -19.93 -0.35 7.27
C ASP A 107 -20.35 -0.44 5.78
N PRO A 108 -21.56 -0.91 5.48
CA PRO A 108 -22.01 -1.08 4.10
C PRO A 108 -22.15 0.27 3.39
N ASP A 109 -22.61 1.32 4.08
CA ASP A 109 -22.78 2.65 3.50
C ASP A 109 -21.44 3.26 3.08
N LEU A 110 -20.38 3.11 3.89
CA LEU A 110 -19.03 3.54 3.53
C LEU A 110 -18.49 2.73 2.34
N ARG A 111 -18.73 1.42 2.29
CA ARG A 111 -18.35 0.60 1.14
C ARG A 111 -19.05 1.08 -0.13
N ASP A 112 -20.37 1.21 -0.09
CA ASP A 112 -21.17 1.66 -1.24
C ASP A 112 -20.72 3.03 -1.72
N ARG A 113 -20.47 3.95 -0.78
CA ARG A 113 -19.91 5.28 -1.08
C ARG A 113 -18.55 5.22 -1.77
N LEU A 114 -17.64 4.33 -1.35
CA LEU A 114 -16.35 4.14 -2.01
C LEU A 114 -16.52 3.56 -3.42
N LEU A 115 -17.44 2.61 -3.58
CA LEU A 115 -17.76 2.00 -4.86
C LEU A 115 -18.40 3.02 -5.82
N ASP A 116 -19.26 3.92 -5.32
CA ASP A 116 -19.82 5.03 -6.10
C ASP A 116 -18.73 6.02 -6.48
N LEU A 117 -17.92 6.45 -5.52
CA LEU A 117 -16.87 7.44 -5.74
C LEU A 117 -15.83 6.96 -6.76
N PHE A 118 -15.38 5.70 -6.69
CA PHE A 118 -14.43 5.15 -7.65
C PHE A 118 -15.09 4.61 -8.92
N GLY A 119 -16.39 4.30 -8.88
CA GLY A 119 -17.17 3.80 -10.01
C GLY A 119 -17.77 4.89 -10.89
N ASP A 120 -17.90 6.12 -10.38
CA ASP A 120 -18.50 7.23 -11.11
C ASP A 120 -17.44 8.07 -11.84
N ALA A 121 -17.64 8.28 -13.14
CA ALA A 121 -16.74 9.08 -13.96
C ALA A 121 -16.76 10.56 -13.57
N ASP A 122 -17.88 11.05 -13.03
CA ASP A 122 -18.04 12.44 -12.60
C ASP A 122 -17.23 12.76 -11.34
N SER A 123 -16.74 11.73 -10.64
CA SER A 123 -15.76 11.90 -9.55
C SER A 123 -14.37 12.32 -10.05
N PHE A 124 -14.12 12.22 -11.36
CA PHE A 124 -12.81 12.43 -11.94
C PHE A 124 -12.77 13.53 -13.02
N ASN A 125 -11.68 14.28 -13.03
CA ASN A 125 -11.41 15.31 -14.02
C ASN A 125 -9.90 15.38 -14.35
N GLU A 126 -9.54 16.28 -15.25
CA GLU A 126 -8.15 16.45 -15.70
C GLU A 126 -7.25 17.14 -14.66
N GLN A 127 -7.81 17.62 -13.54
CA GLN A 127 -7.07 18.37 -12.53
C GLN A 127 -6.28 17.41 -11.63
N ARG A 128 -5.04 17.13 -12.02
CA ARG A 128 -4.08 16.35 -11.22
C ARG A 128 -2.72 17.03 -11.17
N GLY A 129 -1.97 16.76 -10.11
CA GLY A 129 -0.58 17.18 -9.99
C GLY A 129 0.36 16.32 -10.84
N ASN A 130 1.54 16.85 -11.16
CA ASN A 130 2.63 16.09 -11.82
C ASN A 130 3.43 15.22 -10.82
N CYS A 131 2.81 14.79 -9.73
CA CYS A 131 3.43 14.00 -8.66
C CYS A 131 2.55 12.79 -8.32
N PHE A 132 3.08 11.77 -7.63
CA PHE A 132 2.25 10.73 -7.04
C PHE A 132 2.87 10.24 -5.73
N TYR A 133 2.29 10.70 -4.62
CA TYR A 133 2.69 10.31 -3.27
C TYR A 133 1.49 9.65 -2.59
N PRO A 134 1.38 8.32 -2.65
CA PRO A 134 0.20 7.66 -2.16
C PRO A 134 0.18 7.64 -0.63
N GLY A 135 -0.87 8.23 -0.06
CA GLY A 135 -1.14 8.22 1.36
C GLY A 135 -2.20 7.20 1.78
N MET A 136 -2.98 6.69 0.82
CA MET A 136 -4.08 5.78 1.06
C MET A 136 -4.21 4.75 -0.06
N ALA A 137 -4.59 3.53 0.28
CA ALA A 137 -5.08 2.55 -0.69
C ALA A 137 -6.38 1.93 -0.21
N VAL A 138 -7.27 1.61 -1.15
CA VAL A 138 -8.53 0.91 -0.91
C VAL A 138 -8.48 -0.39 -1.68
N SER A 139 -8.46 -1.50 -0.96
CA SER A 139 -8.38 -2.84 -1.51
C SER A 139 -9.75 -3.51 -1.45
N PHE A 140 -10.26 -3.92 -2.61
CA PHE A 140 -11.52 -4.65 -2.76
C PHE A 140 -11.18 -6.11 -3.10
N THR A 141 -11.42 -7.01 -2.15
CA THR A 141 -11.22 -8.45 -2.34
C THR A 141 -12.56 -9.14 -2.56
N SER A 142 -12.76 -9.70 -3.74
CA SER A 142 -13.96 -10.46 -4.10
C SER A 142 -13.56 -11.83 -4.67
N PRO A 143 -14.34 -12.90 -4.41
CA PRO A 143 -14.08 -14.21 -5.00
C PRO A 143 -14.21 -14.24 -6.53
N ASP A 144 -14.88 -13.25 -7.12
CA ASP A 144 -15.09 -13.15 -8.57
C ASP A 144 -13.82 -12.68 -9.32
N PHE A 145 -12.82 -12.17 -8.59
CA PHE A 145 -11.57 -11.65 -9.15
C PHE A 145 -10.38 -12.46 -8.65
N ALA A 146 -9.44 -12.77 -9.55
CA ALA A 146 -8.22 -13.50 -9.19
C ALA A 146 -7.23 -12.68 -8.35
N GLU A 147 -7.25 -11.35 -8.54
CA GLU A 147 -6.47 -10.40 -7.75
C GLU A 147 -7.40 -9.35 -7.12
N PRO A 148 -7.02 -8.77 -5.96
CA PRO A 148 -7.75 -7.65 -5.40
C PRO A 148 -7.79 -6.46 -6.36
N VAL A 149 -8.95 -5.82 -6.46
CA VAL A 149 -9.10 -4.54 -7.14
C VAL A 149 -8.61 -3.48 -6.17
N ASP A 150 -7.45 -2.92 -6.46
CA ASP A 150 -6.77 -1.99 -5.56
C ASP A 150 -6.78 -0.57 -6.14
N VAL A 151 -7.31 0.40 -5.38
CA VAL A 151 -7.26 1.82 -5.75
C VAL A 151 -6.29 2.54 -4.82
N VAL A 152 -5.25 3.14 -5.40
CA VAL A 152 -4.24 3.90 -4.67
C VAL A 152 -4.52 5.38 -4.84
N VAL A 153 -4.63 6.10 -3.73
CA VAL A 153 -5.01 7.50 -3.66
C VAL A 153 -3.84 8.35 -3.16
N SER A 154 -3.55 9.41 -3.90
CA SER A 154 -2.66 10.50 -3.49
C SER A 154 -3.49 11.77 -3.36
N LEU A 155 -3.77 12.17 -2.12
CA LEU A 155 -4.56 13.37 -1.83
C LEU A 155 -3.74 14.63 -2.16
N SER A 156 -2.43 14.60 -1.93
CA SER A 156 -1.48 15.68 -2.21
C SER A 156 -1.33 15.98 -3.71
N CYS A 157 -1.41 14.94 -4.54
CA CYS A 157 -1.33 15.07 -5.99
C CYS A 157 -2.70 15.08 -6.68
N ASN A 158 -3.78 15.07 -5.89
CA ASN A 158 -5.16 15.06 -6.34
C ASN A 158 -5.45 13.97 -7.38
N GLN A 159 -4.97 12.74 -7.19
CA GLN A 159 -5.19 11.67 -8.15
C GLN A 159 -5.27 10.25 -7.56
N ALA A 160 -5.97 9.37 -8.28
CA ALA A 160 -6.04 7.93 -8.01
C ALA A 160 -5.40 7.09 -9.11
N MET A 161 -5.00 5.87 -8.79
CA MET A 161 -4.55 4.85 -9.74
C MET A 161 -5.11 3.48 -9.37
N GLY A 162 -5.56 2.73 -10.37
CA GLY A 162 -5.97 1.34 -10.20
C GLY A 162 -4.80 0.36 -10.34
N TYR A 163 -4.82 -0.72 -9.57
CA TYR A 163 -3.90 -1.85 -9.65
C TYR A 163 -4.69 -3.16 -9.66
N GLY A 164 -4.29 -4.11 -10.51
CA GLY A 164 -4.99 -5.40 -10.68
C GLY A 164 -6.19 -5.32 -11.63
N PHE A 165 -6.42 -4.17 -12.27
CA PHE A 165 -7.49 -3.96 -13.26
C PHE A 165 -7.17 -2.78 -14.18
N ASN A 166 -7.92 -2.64 -15.27
CA ASN A 166 -7.85 -1.47 -16.14
C ASN A 166 -8.72 -0.36 -15.57
N TRP A 167 -8.12 0.81 -15.30
CA TRP A 167 -8.86 1.98 -14.81
C TRP A 167 -9.96 2.38 -15.82
N PRO A 168 -11.23 2.43 -15.42
CA PRO A 168 -12.34 2.62 -16.37
C PRO A 168 -12.55 4.06 -16.80
N HIS A 169 -11.93 5.03 -16.11
CA HIS A 169 -12.14 6.45 -16.35
C HIS A 169 -11.06 7.03 -17.26
N ALA A 170 -11.44 7.95 -18.14
CA ALA A 170 -10.48 8.67 -18.98
C ALA A 170 -9.50 9.52 -18.15
N ASN A 171 -9.96 9.96 -16.99
CA ASN A 171 -9.25 10.84 -16.09
C ASN A 171 -8.99 10.17 -14.73
N SER A 172 -7.99 10.67 -14.03
CA SER A 172 -7.58 10.16 -12.71
C SER A 172 -7.46 11.25 -11.65
N GLY A 173 -7.63 12.52 -12.02
CA GLY A 173 -7.64 13.64 -11.08
C GLY A 173 -8.99 13.72 -10.38
N PHE A 174 -9.03 14.12 -9.11
CA PHE A 174 -10.30 14.23 -8.38
C PHE A 174 -10.99 15.56 -8.63
N THR A 175 -12.33 15.56 -8.64
CA THR A 175 -13.08 16.80 -8.43
C THR A 175 -12.90 17.33 -7.01
N GLN A 176 -13.27 18.59 -6.77
CA GLN A 176 -13.23 19.18 -5.42
C GLN A 176 -14.11 18.42 -4.42
N GLN A 177 -15.25 17.91 -4.87
CA GLN A 177 -16.15 17.11 -4.05
C GLN A 177 -15.49 15.77 -3.67
N THR A 178 -14.98 15.05 -4.66
CA THR A 178 -14.28 13.77 -4.47
C THR A 178 -13.05 13.91 -3.58
N HIS A 179 -12.24 14.96 -3.76
CA HIS A 179 -11.08 15.25 -2.90
C HIS A 179 -11.48 15.48 -1.44
N SER A 180 -12.52 16.30 -1.22
CA SER A 180 -13.04 16.60 0.12
C SER A 180 -13.59 15.35 0.80
N GLU A 181 -14.30 14.52 0.04
CA GLU A 181 -14.89 13.28 0.54
C GLU A 181 -13.83 12.25 0.92
N LEU A 182 -12.84 12.00 0.07
CA LEU A 182 -11.71 11.12 0.38
C LEU A 182 -10.90 11.64 1.58
N THR A 183 -10.73 12.95 1.69
CA THR A 183 -10.10 13.59 2.85
C THR A 183 -10.88 13.32 4.13
N ASN A 184 -12.21 13.44 4.09
CA ASN A 184 -13.08 13.15 5.25
C ASN A 184 -13.04 11.67 5.64
N ILE A 185 -13.09 10.76 4.66
CA ILE A 185 -12.95 9.31 4.90
C ILE A 185 -11.62 9.02 5.57
N TYR A 186 -10.51 9.53 5.01
CA TYR A 186 -9.18 9.37 5.60
C TYR A 186 -9.14 9.87 7.05
N GLN A 187 -9.66 11.08 7.30
CA GLN A 187 -9.64 11.69 8.63
C GLN A 187 -10.44 10.90 9.66
N SER A 188 -11.59 10.37 9.25
CA SER A 188 -12.43 9.55 10.12
C SER A 188 -11.76 8.25 10.56
N LEU A 189 -10.87 7.70 9.72
CA LEU A 189 -10.22 6.41 9.94
C LEU A 189 -8.86 6.56 10.64
N PHE A 190 -8.07 7.55 10.24
CA PHE A 190 -6.66 7.67 10.61
C PHE A 190 -6.28 8.97 11.31
N GLY A 191 -7.23 9.91 11.47
CA GLY A 191 -6.95 11.26 11.94
C GLY A 191 -6.39 12.17 10.85
N PRO A 192 -5.73 13.28 11.20
CA PRO A 192 -5.32 14.31 10.24
C PRO A 192 -4.54 13.76 9.05
N VAL A 193 -4.83 14.25 7.84
CA VAL A 193 -4.04 13.91 6.65
C VAL A 193 -2.61 14.43 6.83
N PRO A 194 -1.58 13.56 6.79
CA PRO A 194 -0.21 14.00 6.95
C PRO A 194 0.23 14.85 5.75
N ALA A 195 1.13 15.80 5.99
CA ALA A 195 1.67 16.65 4.93
C ALA A 195 2.34 15.80 3.84
N GLY A 196 1.84 15.88 2.60
CA GLY A 196 2.37 15.18 1.44
C GLY A 196 1.70 13.84 1.08
N ALA A 197 0.71 13.38 1.85
CA ALA A 197 -0.15 12.23 1.52
C ALA A 197 -1.28 12.58 0.55
#